data_AF-A0A946WUS5-F1
#
_entry.id   AF-A0A946WUS5-F1
#
_cell.length_a   1.000
_cell.length_b   1.000
_cell.length_c   1.000
_cell.angle_alpha   90.00
_cell.angle_beta   90.00
_cell.angle_gamma   90.00
#
_symmetry.space_group_name_H-M   'P 1'
#
loop_
_entity.id
_entity.type
_entity.pdbx_description
1 polymer ?
#
loop_
_entity_poly.entity_id
_entity_poly.type
_entity_poly.pdbx_seq_one_letter_code
_entity_poly.pdbx_strand_id
1 'polypeptide(L)'
;MDSFVNRKFTVSAPGRVCLYGEHQDYLGMPSVVMAVNLRCKIHIEERGDRIVVWSSPKLGEDFSGKFDLDNLETSEISGVQNHLLSSLILAKREGRLPKYGWNATIDSDVPVQAGCSSSSALLVAWIAAMQRLSGHITTEIELADQAFQAEVGYYDAPGGNMDHIACSVGGALRVDPNEKDGYIKLGNSSFDLVLGDSNAPKDTIGILSRCKFDRLDILLKNGGVWDEINLQKLNKVDLPLVEGTIRNRDIERTASANLLKEHQSVEELGALMNEHHAILRDVLKISTPKIERMCDAAINAGAVGAKIFGSGGGGCMIAMVPKSNGKSDLSLLAQIQSSIERIDGSITYHVKSEPGVDWGLNTDVKNPVVILAAGASSRMKSVEGVSEAIAKEVTSRPKAMLRVGDGEIPFLELLLKRIKKEGSNCVIVVIGKKDHITEQYFSSNHIEGLEIRYVVQTISQDRIKPLGTADAVERALLSNTDLLNHSIVVCNGDNMPPEESFSEIFKFNCAMLAYDSSKLGLPEDRVSVFAVVDIDSEGYLKQIIEKPTKETLPNFIQSDGTLRVSMNMFKMSFSDFIISVKDCPLDDVRNEKELPTAVDRWLRENPKEMRAIPFGGEFLDLTHPSDFEFVIKKLQ
;
A
#
# COMPACT_ATOMS: atom_id res chain seq x y z
N MET A 1 -14.63 -19.93 -5.69
CA MET A 1 -13.16 -19.79 -5.84
C MET A 1 -12.94 -18.35 -6.29
N ASP A 2 -12.50 -17.46 -5.40
CA ASP A 2 -12.35 -16.05 -5.81
C ASP A 2 -11.14 -15.89 -6.74
N SER A 3 -11.24 -14.87 -7.59
CA SER A 3 -10.27 -14.42 -8.57
C SER A 3 -8.92 -14.05 -7.95
N PHE A 4 -7.85 -14.66 -8.45
CA PHE A 4 -6.48 -14.23 -8.20
C PHE A 4 -6.19 -12.93 -8.96
N VAL A 5 -5.44 -12.00 -8.35
CA VAL A 5 -4.98 -10.74 -8.95
C VAL A 5 -3.46 -10.69 -8.82
N ASN A 6 -2.73 -10.36 -9.89
CA ASN A 6 -1.27 -10.22 -9.84
C ASN A 6 -0.87 -8.78 -9.47
N ARG A 7 -1.04 -8.40 -8.20
CA ARG A 7 -0.72 -7.03 -7.73
C ARG A 7 0.79 -6.80 -7.67
N LYS A 8 1.24 -5.62 -8.13
CA LYS A 8 2.63 -5.14 -7.98
C LYS A 8 2.65 -3.79 -7.27
N PHE A 9 3.38 -3.69 -6.17
CA PHE A 9 3.48 -2.43 -5.42
C PHE A 9 4.73 -2.38 -4.54
N THR A 10 5.03 -1.21 -4.01
CA THR A 10 6.10 -1.01 -3.03
C THR A 10 5.51 -0.48 -1.74
N VAL A 11 5.89 -1.07 -0.62
CA VAL A 11 5.65 -0.53 0.73
C VAL A 11 6.98 -0.06 1.30
N SER A 12 6.94 0.86 2.25
CA SER A 12 8.15 1.26 2.95
C SER A 12 7.91 1.72 4.38
N ALA A 13 8.89 1.53 5.26
CA ALA A 13 8.90 2.10 6.60
C ALA A 13 10.26 2.75 6.90
N PRO A 14 10.29 3.90 7.60
CA PRO A 14 11.52 4.54 8.02
C PRO A 14 12.21 3.75 9.14
N GLY A 15 13.53 3.88 9.24
CA GLY A 15 14.25 3.61 10.47
C GLY A 15 14.00 4.71 11.49
N ARG A 16 14.64 4.63 12.66
CA ARG A 16 14.45 5.61 13.74
C ARG A 16 15.71 5.87 14.54
N VAL A 17 15.75 7.02 15.20
CA VAL A 17 16.71 7.34 16.27
C VAL A 17 15.99 7.61 17.59
N CYS A 18 16.65 7.26 18.71
CA CYS A 18 16.22 7.68 20.04
C CYS A 18 17.00 8.95 20.41
N LEU A 19 16.28 10.06 20.60
CA LEU A 19 16.85 11.34 20.99
C LEU A 19 17.12 11.38 22.50
N TYR A 20 16.14 10.94 23.31
CA TYR A 20 16.20 10.97 24.77
C TYR A 20 15.43 9.80 25.39
N GLY A 21 15.83 9.36 26.59
CA GLY A 21 15.19 8.22 27.25
C GLY A 21 15.59 6.88 26.65
N GLU A 22 16.87 6.69 26.32
CA GLU A 22 17.37 5.40 25.85
C GLU A 22 17.27 4.37 26.98
N HIS A 23 17.00 3.10 26.66
CA HIS A 23 16.88 2.02 27.65
C HIS A 23 15.78 2.27 28.71
N GLN A 24 14.67 2.93 28.36
CA GLN A 24 13.54 3.24 29.26
C GLN A 24 12.20 2.58 28.89
N ASP A 25 11.96 2.31 27.61
CA ASP A 25 10.70 1.77 27.09
C ASP A 25 10.27 0.47 27.78
N TYR A 26 11.19 -0.50 27.91
CA TYR A 26 10.92 -1.75 28.62
C TYR A 26 10.90 -1.62 30.15
N LEU A 27 11.16 -0.42 30.70
CA LEU A 27 10.96 -0.08 32.12
C LEU A 27 9.59 0.58 32.36
N GLY A 28 8.75 0.67 31.33
CA GLY A 28 7.46 1.37 31.40
C GLY A 28 7.62 2.89 31.49
N MET A 29 8.77 3.43 31.08
CA MET A 29 9.06 4.85 31.11
C MET A 29 9.10 5.45 29.69
N PRO A 30 8.85 6.77 29.55
CA PRO A 30 8.76 7.40 28.25
C PRO A 30 10.11 7.48 27.51
N SER A 31 10.07 7.65 26.19
CA SER A 31 11.23 7.94 25.36
C SER A 31 10.89 8.92 24.26
N VAL A 32 11.86 9.73 23.84
CA VAL A 32 11.72 10.63 22.69
C VAL A 32 12.43 10.00 21.50
N VAL A 33 11.66 9.67 20.47
CA VAL A 33 12.13 9.01 19.26
C VAL A 33 11.80 9.86 18.03
N MET A 34 12.53 9.63 16.95
CA MET A 34 12.28 10.29 15.67
C MET A 34 12.49 9.30 14.53
N ALA A 35 11.48 9.15 13.67
CA ALA A 35 11.62 8.44 12.41
C ALA A 35 12.51 9.23 11.45
N VAL A 36 13.36 8.53 10.70
CA VAL A 36 14.37 9.16 9.83
C VAL A 36 14.17 8.84 8.36
N ASN A 37 14.74 9.67 7.50
CA ASN A 37 14.76 9.55 6.03
C ASN A 37 15.61 8.41 5.45
N LEU A 38 15.87 7.38 6.25
CA LEU A 38 16.47 6.12 5.80
C LEU A 38 15.36 5.09 5.88
N ARG A 39 14.99 4.47 4.76
CA ARG A 39 13.80 3.59 4.70
C ARG A 39 14.15 2.17 4.30
N CYS A 40 13.40 1.22 4.85
CA CYS A 40 13.27 -0.12 4.30
C CYS A 40 12.11 -0.12 3.30
N LYS A 41 12.39 -0.49 2.05
CA LYS A 41 11.40 -0.66 0.97
C LYS A 41 11.24 -2.14 0.66
N ILE A 42 10.02 -2.57 0.41
CA ILE A 42 9.73 -3.94 -0.02
C ILE A 42 8.90 -3.86 -1.29
N HIS A 43 9.47 -4.37 -2.38
CA HIS A 43 8.77 -4.53 -3.65
C HIS A 43 8.04 -5.86 -3.66
N ILE A 44 6.73 -5.82 -3.85
CA ILE A 44 5.82 -6.95 -3.80
C ILE A 44 5.33 -7.27 -5.21
N GLU A 45 5.34 -8.57 -5.55
CA GLU A 45 4.64 -9.15 -6.69
C GLU A 45 3.82 -10.34 -6.19
N GLU A 46 2.49 -10.24 -6.26
CA GLU A 46 1.59 -11.29 -5.79
C GLU A 46 1.66 -12.54 -6.69
N ARG A 47 1.55 -13.72 -6.10
CA ARG A 47 1.68 -15.01 -6.79
C ARG A 47 0.35 -15.75 -6.81
N GLY A 48 0.10 -16.58 -7.82
CA GLY A 48 -1.12 -17.39 -7.89
C GLY A 48 -1.18 -18.57 -6.92
N ASP A 49 -0.09 -18.86 -6.21
CA ASP A 49 0.03 -19.94 -5.22
C ASP A 49 0.02 -19.40 -3.78
N ARG A 50 0.27 -20.24 -2.77
CA ARG A 50 0.31 -19.85 -1.34
C ARG A 50 1.74 -19.77 -0.80
N ILE A 51 2.68 -19.46 -1.68
CA ILE A 51 4.11 -19.44 -1.36
C ILE A 51 4.60 -18.00 -1.22
N VAL A 52 5.29 -17.68 -0.13
CA VAL A 52 6.04 -16.43 0.02
C VAL A 52 7.49 -16.68 -0.29
N VAL A 53 8.09 -15.90 -1.20
CA VAL A 53 9.53 -15.90 -1.48
C VAL A 53 10.05 -14.51 -1.21
N TRP A 54 11.15 -14.37 -0.48
CA TRP A 54 11.75 -13.07 -0.21
C TRP A 54 13.26 -13.10 -0.35
N SER A 55 13.85 -11.96 -0.71
CA SER A 55 15.31 -11.80 -0.82
C SER A 55 15.71 -10.33 -0.65
N SER A 56 16.97 -10.07 -0.27
CA SER A 56 17.57 -8.73 -0.35
C SER A 56 18.88 -8.76 -1.16
N PRO A 57 18.87 -8.25 -2.40
CA PRO A 57 20.08 -8.22 -3.24
C PRO A 57 21.25 -7.46 -2.60
N LYS A 58 20.97 -6.41 -1.81
CA LYS A 58 22.00 -5.62 -1.10
C LYS A 58 22.69 -6.40 0.04
N LEU A 59 22.01 -7.38 0.64
CA LEU A 59 22.52 -8.17 1.77
C LEU A 59 23.11 -9.52 1.34
N GLY A 60 23.04 -9.86 0.05
CA GLY A 60 23.56 -11.10 -0.51
C GLY A 60 22.55 -12.26 -0.50
N GLU A 61 22.94 -13.39 -1.12
CA GLU A 61 22.07 -14.56 -1.31
C GLU A 61 21.61 -15.19 0.01
N ASP A 62 22.43 -15.09 1.07
CA ASP A 62 22.10 -15.62 2.40
C ASP A 62 20.93 -14.90 3.08
N PHE A 63 20.60 -13.68 2.63
CA PHE A 63 19.41 -12.95 3.11
C PHE A 63 18.23 -13.20 2.17
N SER A 64 17.80 -14.45 2.10
CA SER A 64 16.64 -14.89 1.35
C SER A 64 15.90 -16.01 2.07
N GLY A 65 14.65 -16.25 1.69
CA GLY A 65 13.83 -17.27 2.32
C GLY A 65 12.54 -17.58 1.57
N LYS A 66 11.91 -18.66 2.02
CA LYS A 66 10.63 -19.13 1.50
C LYS A 66 9.74 -19.60 2.64
N PHE A 67 8.47 -19.22 2.59
CA PHE A 67 7.43 -19.70 3.50
C PHE A 67 6.25 -20.29 2.71
N ASP A 68 5.64 -21.33 3.25
CA ASP A 68 4.36 -21.86 2.79
C ASP A 68 3.27 -21.39 3.75
N LEU A 69 2.33 -20.58 3.26
CA LEU A 69 1.25 -20.02 4.09
C LEU A 69 0.33 -21.09 4.68
N ASP A 70 0.31 -22.30 4.11
CA ASP A 70 -0.46 -23.42 4.66
C ASP A 70 0.30 -24.16 5.78
N ASN A 71 1.63 -24.06 5.81
CA ASN A 71 2.50 -24.84 6.69
C ASN A 71 3.53 -23.97 7.44
N LEU A 72 3.14 -22.76 7.87
CA LEU A 72 4.05 -21.79 8.53
C LEU A 72 4.80 -22.37 9.73
N GLU A 73 4.11 -23.12 10.58
CA GLU A 73 4.66 -23.68 11.82
C GLU A 73 5.78 -24.70 11.55
N THR A 74 5.81 -25.30 10.34
CA THR A 74 6.90 -26.22 9.94
C THR A 74 8.20 -25.50 9.59
N SER A 75 8.14 -24.18 9.38
CA SER A 75 9.31 -23.34 9.09
C SER A 75 10.00 -22.80 10.34
N GLU A 76 9.45 -23.08 11.54
CA GLU A 76 10.07 -22.67 12.79
C GLU A 76 11.31 -23.52 13.10
N ILE A 77 12.43 -22.85 13.38
CA ILE A 77 13.67 -23.48 13.81
C ILE A 77 13.88 -23.15 15.28
N SER A 78 13.97 -24.19 16.12
CA SER A 78 14.18 -24.02 17.56
C SER A 78 15.44 -23.20 17.84
N GLY A 79 15.30 -22.15 18.66
CA GLY A 79 16.40 -21.26 19.04
C GLY A 79 16.73 -20.15 18.03
N VAL A 80 16.04 -20.08 16.89
CA VAL A 80 16.22 -19.00 15.90
C VAL A 80 15.00 -18.09 15.90
N GLN A 81 15.20 -16.80 16.15
CA GLN A 81 14.15 -15.79 16.03
C GLN A 81 14.02 -15.37 14.56
N ASN A 82 12.83 -15.58 13.97
CA ASN A 82 12.51 -15.18 12.61
C ASN A 82 11.24 -14.31 12.63
N HIS A 83 11.44 -13.00 12.74
CA HIS A 83 10.34 -12.05 12.93
C HIS A 83 9.37 -11.98 11.74
N LEU A 84 9.84 -12.26 10.52
CA LEU A 84 8.97 -12.34 9.34
C LEU A 84 8.04 -13.56 9.40
N LEU A 85 8.53 -14.68 9.95
CA LEU A 85 7.72 -15.88 10.14
C LEU A 85 6.73 -15.71 11.30
N SER A 86 7.17 -15.18 12.43
CA SER A 86 6.28 -14.97 13.59
C SER A 86 5.12 -14.02 13.24
N SER A 87 5.35 -12.99 12.43
CA SER A 87 4.27 -12.09 11.97
C SER A 87 3.24 -12.82 11.10
N LEU A 88 3.66 -13.77 10.25
CA LEU A 88 2.76 -14.60 9.45
C LEU A 88 1.93 -15.55 10.33
N ILE A 89 2.56 -16.16 11.34
CA ILE A 89 1.88 -17.05 12.30
C ILE A 89 0.84 -16.28 13.11
N LEU A 90 1.17 -15.08 13.60
CA LEU A 90 0.22 -14.23 14.32
C LEU A 90 -0.93 -13.80 13.41
N ALA A 91 -0.65 -13.36 12.18
CA ALA A 91 -1.70 -13.04 11.20
C ALA A 91 -2.60 -14.25 10.88
N LYS A 92 -2.06 -15.48 10.88
CA LYS A 92 -2.85 -16.72 10.70
C LYS A 92 -3.84 -16.91 11.83
N ARG A 93 -3.39 -16.74 13.08
CA ARG A 93 -4.22 -16.89 14.29
C ARG A 93 -5.37 -15.88 14.32
N GLU A 94 -5.16 -14.70 13.77
CA GLU A 94 -6.16 -13.64 13.69
C GLU A 94 -7.06 -13.72 12.43
N GLY A 95 -6.83 -14.68 11.54
CA GLY A 95 -7.57 -14.80 10.27
C GLY A 95 -7.25 -13.70 9.26
N ARG A 96 -6.08 -13.05 9.39
CA ARG A 96 -5.63 -11.90 8.58
C ARG A 96 -4.57 -12.25 7.53
N LEU A 97 -4.23 -13.54 7.38
CA LEU A 97 -3.30 -13.98 6.34
C LEU A 97 -3.80 -13.63 4.94
N PRO A 98 -2.92 -13.18 4.04
CA PRO A 98 -3.22 -13.10 2.62
C PRO A 98 -3.71 -14.43 2.05
N LYS A 99 -4.65 -14.33 1.10
CA LYS A 99 -5.18 -15.50 0.40
C LYS A 99 -4.13 -16.16 -0.51
N TYR A 100 -3.24 -15.36 -1.07
CA TYR A 100 -2.18 -15.81 -1.96
C TYR A 100 -0.81 -15.41 -1.43
N GLY A 101 0.22 -16.08 -1.92
CA GLY A 101 1.62 -15.79 -1.65
C GLY A 101 2.14 -14.62 -2.49
N TRP A 102 3.41 -14.27 -2.30
CA TRP A 102 4.06 -13.17 -3.00
C TRP A 102 5.57 -13.35 -3.13
N ASN A 103 6.17 -12.71 -4.11
CA ASN A 103 7.60 -12.42 -4.16
C ASN A 103 7.84 -11.07 -3.48
N ALA A 104 8.82 -11.00 -2.58
CA ALA A 104 9.25 -9.77 -1.92
C ALA A 104 10.73 -9.49 -2.19
N THR A 105 11.05 -8.34 -2.76
CA THR A 105 12.43 -7.85 -2.88
C THR A 105 12.64 -6.73 -1.88
N ILE A 106 13.52 -6.96 -0.91
CA ILE A 106 13.82 -6.04 0.19
C ILE A 106 15.00 -5.15 -0.19
N ASP A 107 14.78 -3.85 -0.20
CA ASP A 107 15.78 -2.81 -0.43
C ASP A 107 15.80 -1.82 0.75
N SER A 108 16.85 -1.84 1.55
CA SER A 108 16.96 -1.00 2.75
C SER A 108 18.12 -0.03 2.63
N ASP A 109 17.83 1.25 2.90
CA ASP A 109 18.83 2.30 3.10
C ASP A 109 19.16 2.48 4.60
N VAL A 110 18.49 1.74 5.49
CA VAL A 110 18.75 1.75 6.94
C VAL A 110 19.98 0.91 7.25
N PRO A 111 20.99 1.47 7.95
CA PRO A 111 22.19 0.74 8.34
C PRO A 111 21.87 -0.52 9.17
N VAL A 112 22.37 -1.67 8.71
CA VAL A 112 22.07 -2.99 9.27
C VAL A 112 22.88 -3.19 10.55
N GLN A 113 22.25 -3.76 11.59
CA GLN A 113 22.87 -4.00 12.91
C GLN A 113 23.48 -2.76 13.57
N ALA A 114 23.13 -1.56 13.12
CA ALA A 114 23.73 -0.32 13.58
C ALA A 114 22.95 0.34 14.74
N GLY A 115 21.78 -0.20 15.09
CA GLY A 115 20.91 0.38 16.12
C GLY A 115 19.90 1.41 15.60
N CYS A 116 19.68 1.47 14.28
CA CYS A 116 18.73 2.36 13.59
C CYS A 116 17.33 1.74 13.36
N SER A 117 16.99 0.66 14.08
CA SER A 117 15.79 -0.17 13.87
C SER A 117 15.63 -0.73 12.47
N SER A 118 16.71 -1.24 11.86
CA SER A 118 16.61 -1.92 10.56
C SER A 118 15.67 -3.13 10.62
N SER A 119 15.65 -3.88 11.73
CA SER A 119 14.73 -5.02 11.95
C SER A 119 13.28 -4.58 12.04
N SER A 120 12.97 -3.60 12.89
CA SER A 120 11.60 -3.15 13.10
C SER A 120 11.05 -2.39 11.89
N ALA A 121 11.88 -1.62 11.16
CA ALA A 121 11.47 -1.00 9.90
C ALA A 121 11.12 -2.06 8.84
N LEU A 122 11.94 -3.11 8.71
CA LEU A 122 11.64 -4.24 7.83
C LEU A 122 10.33 -4.93 8.24
N LEU A 123 10.14 -5.19 9.53
CA LEU A 123 8.95 -5.88 10.04
C LEU A 123 7.68 -5.06 9.86
N VAL A 124 7.72 -3.75 10.13
CA VAL A 124 6.60 -2.83 9.89
C VAL A 124 6.24 -2.79 8.40
N ALA A 125 7.23 -2.66 7.51
CA ALA A 125 6.99 -2.71 6.08
C ALA A 125 6.44 -4.08 5.63
N TRP A 126 6.94 -5.18 6.19
CA TRP A 126 6.49 -6.54 5.88
C TRP A 126 5.02 -6.76 6.26
N ILE A 127 4.62 -6.35 7.47
CA ILE A 127 3.24 -6.45 7.92
C ILE A 127 2.35 -5.50 7.11
N ALA A 128 2.82 -4.29 6.76
CA ALA A 128 2.08 -3.39 5.87
C ALA A 128 1.83 -4.01 4.48
N ALA A 129 2.81 -4.72 3.90
CA ALA A 129 2.61 -5.50 2.68
C ALA A 129 1.55 -6.60 2.86
N MET A 130 1.62 -7.37 3.96
CA MET A 130 0.62 -8.39 4.29
C MET A 130 -0.79 -7.80 4.41
N GLN A 131 -0.96 -6.67 5.10
CA GLN A 131 -2.23 -5.98 5.26
C GLN A 131 -2.81 -5.55 3.91
N ARG A 132 -1.96 -5.03 3.02
CA ARG A 132 -2.38 -4.66 1.67
C ARG A 132 -2.77 -5.89 0.83
N LEU A 133 -1.99 -6.98 0.90
CA LEU A 133 -2.30 -8.22 0.22
C LEU A 133 -3.58 -8.87 0.74
N SER A 134 -3.84 -8.80 2.05
CA SER A 134 -5.06 -9.34 2.65
C SER A 134 -6.28 -8.44 2.47
N GLY A 135 -6.08 -7.16 2.11
CA GLY A 135 -7.14 -6.15 2.04
C GLY A 135 -7.59 -5.61 3.41
N HIS A 136 -6.84 -5.91 4.48
CA HIS A 136 -7.14 -5.51 5.85
C HIS A 136 -6.06 -4.55 6.37
N ILE A 137 -6.19 -3.27 6.03
CA ILE A 137 -5.28 -2.22 6.47
C ILE A 137 -5.73 -1.70 7.83
N THR A 138 -4.79 -1.63 8.78
CA THR A 138 -5.04 -1.13 10.14
C THR A 138 -4.51 0.29 10.32
N THR A 139 -4.80 0.90 11.47
CA THR A 139 -4.16 2.16 11.87
C THR A 139 -2.64 1.97 12.08
N GLU A 140 -1.89 3.07 12.08
CA GLU A 140 -0.44 3.08 12.33
C GLU A 140 -0.11 2.45 13.69
N ILE A 141 -0.92 2.70 14.72
CA ILE A 141 -0.67 2.17 16.07
C ILE A 141 -0.96 0.67 16.16
N GLU A 142 -2.01 0.19 15.49
CA GLU A 142 -2.29 -1.25 15.40
C GLU A 142 -1.22 -1.99 14.59
N LEU A 143 -0.67 -1.37 13.54
CA LEU A 143 0.47 -1.91 12.80
C LEU A 143 1.73 -1.97 13.68
N ALA A 144 1.98 -0.94 14.50
CA ALA A 144 3.07 -0.93 15.45
C ALA A 144 2.93 -2.05 16.49
N ASP A 145 1.73 -2.26 17.04
CA ASP A 145 1.48 -3.35 17.98
C ASP A 145 1.68 -4.72 17.33
N GLN A 146 1.17 -4.95 16.11
CA GLN A 146 1.42 -6.21 15.39
C GLN A 146 2.92 -6.50 15.22
N ALA A 147 3.71 -5.48 14.88
CA ALA A 147 5.16 -5.61 14.74
C ALA A 147 5.83 -5.88 16.11
N PHE A 148 5.39 -5.19 17.17
CA PHE A 148 5.86 -5.42 18.53
C PHE A 148 5.55 -6.84 19.03
N GLN A 149 4.33 -7.35 18.79
CA GLN A 149 3.98 -8.72 19.14
C GLN A 149 4.80 -9.74 18.36
N ALA A 150 5.10 -9.50 17.08
CA ALA A 150 5.90 -10.42 16.27
C ALA A 150 7.39 -10.44 16.67
N GLU A 151 7.96 -9.29 17.02
CA GLU A 151 9.38 -9.16 17.38
C GLU A 151 9.66 -9.48 18.86
N VAL A 152 8.78 -9.02 19.75
CA VAL A 152 8.97 -9.08 21.20
C VAL A 152 8.02 -10.10 21.84
N GLY A 153 6.71 -9.95 21.66
CA GLY A 153 5.70 -10.77 22.34
C GLY A 153 5.79 -12.26 22.02
N TYR A 154 6.07 -12.60 20.76
CA TYR A 154 6.15 -14.00 20.31
C TYR A 154 7.35 -14.75 20.89
N TYR A 155 8.44 -14.04 21.18
CA TYR A 155 9.72 -14.61 21.62
C TYR A 155 10.07 -14.27 23.07
N ASP A 156 9.19 -13.60 23.81
CA ASP A 156 9.46 -13.04 25.14
C ASP A 156 10.77 -12.22 25.19
N ALA A 157 11.02 -11.43 24.13
CA ALA A 157 12.27 -10.69 23.99
C ALA A 157 12.36 -9.53 25.02
N PRO A 158 13.57 -9.07 25.39
CA PRO A 158 13.72 -8.04 26.42
C PRO A 158 13.35 -6.61 25.96
N GLY A 159 13.10 -6.37 24.67
CA GLY A 159 12.82 -5.04 24.11
C GLY A 159 11.49 -4.41 24.53
N GLY A 160 11.32 -3.12 24.24
CA GLY A 160 10.02 -2.42 24.29
C GLY A 160 9.47 -2.13 22.88
N ASN A 161 8.53 -1.20 22.78
CA ASN A 161 7.77 -0.92 21.56
C ASN A 161 8.15 0.40 20.87
N MET A 162 9.19 1.11 21.34
CA MET A 162 9.55 2.44 20.82
C MET A 162 9.87 2.38 19.32
N ASP A 163 10.55 1.32 18.90
CA ASP A 163 11.01 1.11 17.54
C ASP A 163 9.82 0.97 16.59
N HIS A 164 8.87 0.12 16.95
CA HIS A 164 7.67 -0.17 16.17
C HIS A 164 6.78 1.06 16.03
N ILE A 165 6.55 1.80 17.13
CA ILE A 165 5.76 3.03 17.11
C ILE A 165 6.43 4.09 16.23
N ALA A 166 7.74 4.31 16.39
CA ALA A 166 8.48 5.29 15.59
C ALA A 166 8.42 4.95 14.09
N CYS A 167 8.70 3.69 13.72
CA CYS A 167 8.71 3.26 12.33
C CYS A 167 7.31 3.32 11.69
N SER A 168 6.25 3.04 12.46
CA SER A 168 4.89 3.02 11.94
C SER A 168 4.26 4.43 11.86
N VAL A 169 4.31 5.21 12.95
CA VAL A 169 3.63 6.51 13.05
C VAL A 169 4.43 7.63 12.37
N GLY A 170 5.75 7.61 12.50
CA GLY A 170 6.64 8.63 11.97
C GLY A 170 6.67 9.95 12.73
N GLY A 171 7.50 10.87 12.24
CA GLY A 171 7.77 12.15 12.89
C GLY A 171 8.63 12.03 14.15
N ALA A 172 8.65 13.10 14.96
CA ALA A 172 9.23 13.09 16.30
C ALA A 172 8.12 12.80 17.32
N LEU A 173 8.31 11.82 18.19
CA LEU A 173 7.31 11.32 19.12
C LEU A 173 7.90 11.23 20.52
N ARG A 174 7.07 11.53 21.52
CA ARG A 174 7.28 11.06 22.88
C ARG A 174 6.45 9.79 23.06
N VAL A 175 7.08 8.63 23.03
CA VAL A 175 6.45 7.33 23.30
C VAL A 175 6.29 7.20 24.81
N ASP A 176 5.06 7.00 25.27
CA ASP A 176 4.74 6.90 26.69
C ASP A 176 3.57 5.91 26.86
N PRO A 177 3.77 4.79 27.59
CA PRO A 177 2.73 3.77 27.77
C PRO A 177 1.50 4.27 28.55
N ASN A 178 1.59 5.42 29.22
CA ASN A 178 0.46 6.02 29.95
C ASN A 178 -0.45 6.87 29.05
N GLU A 179 -0.04 7.14 27.80
CA GLU A 179 -0.85 7.88 26.83
C GLU A 179 -1.85 6.96 26.15
N LYS A 180 -3.01 7.50 25.76
CA LYS A 180 -4.12 6.71 25.17
C LYS A 180 -3.68 5.86 23.97
N ASP A 181 -2.91 6.46 23.07
CA ASP A 181 -2.41 5.80 21.85
C ASP A 181 -0.93 5.37 22.02
N GLY A 182 -0.39 5.43 23.25
CA GLY A 182 1.00 5.08 23.57
C GLY A 182 2.05 6.12 23.16
N TYR A 183 1.64 7.29 22.64
CA TYR A 183 2.57 8.36 22.26
C TYR A 183 1.91 9.75 22.19
N ILE A 184 2.76 10.79 22.16
CA ILE A 184 2.43 12.18 21.83
C ILE A 184 3.28 12.61 20.62
N LYS A 185 2.67 13.25 19.61
CA LYS A 185 3.41 13.87 18.51
C LYS A 185 4.09 15.15 18.99
N LEU A 186 5.38 15.28 18.69
CA LEU A 186 6.17 16.48 18.98
C LEU A 186 6.20 17.40 17.76
N GLY A 187 6.59 18.66 17.97
CA GLY A 187 6.71 19.64 16.90
C GLY A 187 7.84 19.32 15.91
N ASN A 188 7.86 20.03 14.79
CA ASN A 188 8.96 19.95 13.82
C ASN A 188 10.29 20.30 14.48
N SER A 189 11.35 19.54 14.16
CA SER A 189 12.67 19.81 14.72
C SER A 189 13.29 21.07 14.12
N SER A 190 13.77 21.95 15.00
CA SER A 190 14.63 23.11 14.69
C SER A 190 16.09 22.73 14.43
N PHE A 191 16.38 21.43 14.35
CA PHE A 191 17.70 20.86 14.12
C PHE A 191 17.62 19.71 13.10
N ASP A 192 18.78 19.41 12.53
CA ASP A 192 19.07 18.18 11.81
C ASP A 192 20.03 17.32 12.63
N LEU A 193 20.24 16.08 12.19
CA LEU A 193 21.19 15.18 12.81
C LEU A 193 22.19 14.64 11.78
N VAL A 194 23.42 14.41 12.24
CA VAL A 194 24.36 13.50 11.57
C VAL A 194 24.34 12.18 12.33
N LEU A 195 24.00 11.11 11.63
CA LEU A 195 24.09 9.75 12.13
C LEU A 195 25.44 9.18 11.70
N GLY A 196 26.25 8.71 12.64
CA GLY A 196 27.52 8.05 12.38
C GLY A 196 27.45 6.58 12.77
N ASP A 197 27.70 5.67 11.83
CA ASP A 197 27.82 4.24 12.07
C ASP A 197 29.29 3.86 12.26
N SER A 198 29.61 3.29 13.43
CA SER A 198 30.95 2.79 13.74
C SER A 198 31.30 1.49 13.00
N ASN A 199 30.33 0.82 12.37
CA ASN A 199 30.49 -0.48 11.71
C ASN A 199 31.07 -1.57 12.66
N ALA A 200 30.95 -1.36 13.97
CA ALA A 200 31.40 -2.29 14.98
C ALA A 200 30.26 -3.24 15.38
N PRO A 201 30.48 -4.57 15.39
CA PRO A 201 29.47 -5.53 15.79
C PRO A 201 29.10 -5.35 17.26
N LYS A 202 27.87 -5.74 17.63
CA LYS A 202 27.35 -5.53 18.98
C LYS A 202 26.52 -6.72 19.49
N ASP A 203 26.60 -6.95 20.80
CA ASP A 203 25.73 -7.88 21.53
C ASP A 203 24.45 -7.17 21.99
N THR A 204 23.51 -6.99 21.05
CA THR A 204 22.24 -6.29 21.29
C THR A 204 21.44 -6.94 22.42
N ILE A 205 21.29 -8.27 22.39
CA ILE A 205 20.42 -9.00 23.31
C ILE A 205 21.03 -9.00 24.73
N GLY A 206 22.33 -9.28 24.86
CA GLY A 206 22.99 -9.30 26.16
C GLY A 206 22.96 -7.93 26.85
N ILE A 207 23.19 -6.84 26.11
CA ILE A 207 23.15 -5.49 26.68
C ILE A 207 21.73 -5.10 27.09
N LEU A 208 20.71 -5.38 26.26
CA LEU A 208 19.32 -5.12 26.60
C LEU A 208 18.90 -5.89 27.85
N SER A 209 19.20 -7.18 27.93
CA SER A 209 18.89 -8.01 29.10
C SER A 209 19.52 -7.46 30.36
N ARG A 210 20.82 -7.14 30.34
CA ARG A 210 21.53 -6.55 31.48
C ARG A 210 20.88 -5.24 31.93
N CYS A 211 20.74 -4.29 30.99
CA CYS A 211 20.15 -3.00 31.29
C CYS A 211 18.70 -3.13 31.79
N LYS A 212 17.91 -4.10 31.34
CA LYS A 212 16.54 -4.31 31.81
C LYS A 212 16.49 -4.93 33.19
N PHE A 213 17.04 -6.13 33.33
CA PHE A 213 16.81 -6.95 34.52
C PHE A 213 17.55 -6.42 35.75
N ASP A 214 18.76 -5.87 35.60
CA ASP A 214 19.49 -5.27 36.73
C ASP A 214 18.68 -4.13 37.37
N ARG A 215 17.99 -3.32 36.56
CA ARG A 215 17.18 -2.19 37.03
C ARG A 215 15.81 -2.62 37.54
N LEU A 216 15.14 -3.57 36.88
CA LEU A 216 13.84 -4.07 37.34
C LEU A 216 13.94 -4.83 38.66
N ASP A 217 15.00 -5.61 38.88
CA ASP A 217 15.22 -6.32 40.16
C ASP A 217 15.36 -5.33 41.32
N ILE A 218 16.09 -4.23 41.12
CA ILE A 218 16.20 -3.15 42.12
C ILE A 218 14.84 -2.48 42.34
N LEU A 219 14.11 -2.15 41.26
CA LEU A 219 12.79 -1.50 41.36
C LEU A 219 11.79 -2.35 42.16
N LEU A 220 11.73 -3.66 41.88
CA LEU A 220 10.82 -4.60 42.56
C LEU A 220 11.11 -4.69 44.07
N LYS A 221 12.40 -4.69 44.46
CA LYS A 221 12.82 -4.68 45.87
C LYS A 221 12.50 -3.36 46.59
N ASN A 222 12.17 -2.30 45.84
CA ASN A 222 11.98 -0.94 46.36
C ASN A 222 10.57 -0.36 46.07
N GLY A 223 9.56 -1.22 45.88
CA GLY A 223 8.14 -0.79 45.82
C GLY A 223 7.55 -0.68 44.42
N GLY A 224 8.33 -0.92 43.35
CA GLY A 224 7.78 -1.08 42.00
C GLY A 224 7.55 0.23 41.22
N VAL A 225 7.76 1.40 41.82
CA VAL A 225 7.49 2.71 41.20
C VAL A 225 8.74 3.59 41.23
N TRP A 226 9.26 3.97 40.05
CA TRP A 226 10.50 4.75 39.92
C TRP A 226 10.45 6.10 40.65
N ASP A 227 9.32 6.79 40.59
CA ASP A 227 9.12 8.10 41.25
C ASP A 227 9.04 8.00 42.79
N GLU A 228 8.89 6.80 43.36
CA GLU A 228 8.70 6.58 44.81
C GLU A 228 9.89 5.90 45.49
N ILE A 229 10.97 5.58 44.75
CA ILE A 229 12.14 4.90 45.32
C ILE A 229 12.81 5.78 46.37
N ASN A 230 12.95 5.25 47.59
CA ASN A 230 13.72 5.90 48.65
C ASN A 230 15.23 5.63 48.47
N LEU A 231 15.92 6.60 47.87
CA LEU A 231 17.37 6.53 47.60
C LEU A 231 18.23 6.27 48.84
N GLN A 232 17.79 6.70 50.04
CA GLN A 232 18.56 6.51 51.27
C GLN A 232 18.63 5.04 51.72
N LYS A 233 17.74 4.18 51.18
CA LYS A 233 17.71 2.75 51.49
C LYS A 233 18.54 1.91 50.51
N LEU A 234 19.05 2.50 49.44
CA LEU A 234 19.84 1.79 48.43
C LEU A 234 21.26 1.54 48.92
N ASN A 235 21.82 0.39 48.54
CA ASN A 235 23.21 0.07 48.81
C ASN A 235 24.15 0.85 47.86
N LYS A 236 25.46 0.81 48.13
CA LYS A 236 26.47 1.56 47.34
C LYS A 236 26.59 1.11 45.88
N VAL A 237 26.09 -0.06 45.53
CA VAL A 237 26.12 -0.60 44.16
C VAL A 237 24.88 -0.16 43.38
N ASP A 238 23.71 -0.24 44.00
CA ASP A 238 22.42 0.07 43.36
C ASP A 238 22.19 1.58 43.24
N LEU A 239 22.67 2.37 44.22
CA LEU A 239 22.41 3.81 44.27
C LEU A 239 22.83 4.55 42.98
N PRO A 240 24.07 4.42 42.46
CA PRO A 240 24.46 5.12 41.23
C PRO A 240 23.65 4.69 40.00
N LEU A 241 23.25 3.41 39.93
CA LEU A 241 22.43 2.89 38.82
C LEU A 241 21.02 3.47 38.85
N VAL A 242 20.40 3.55 40.04
CA VAL A 242 19.07 4.16 40.20
C VAL A 242 19.11 5.67 39.98
N GLU A 243 20.11 6.38 40.52
CA GLU A 243 20.29 7.82 40.29
C GLU A 243 20.44 8.14 38.81
N GLY A 244 21.27 7.38 38.08
CA GLY A 244 21.40 7.55 36.63
C GLY A 244 20.11 7.19 35.87
N THR A 245 19.35 6.19 36.33
CA THR A 245 18.06 5.83 35.73
C THR A 245 17.03 6.95 35.91
N ILE A 246 16.92 7.51 37.11
CA ILE A 246 16.04 8.65 37.40
C ILE A 246 16.47 9.88 36.60
N ARG A 247 17.78 10.15 36.53
CA ARG A 247 18.28 11.30 35.77
C ARG A 247 18.02 11.18 34.28
N ASN A 248 18.16 9.98 33.70
CA ASN A 248 17.82 9.71 32.31
C ASN A 248 16.35 10.07 32.01
N ARG A 249 15.44 9.68 32.90
CA ARG A 249 14.02 10.00 32.80
C ARG A 249 13.76 11.50 32.90
N ASP A 250 14.43 12.18 33.83
CA ASP A 250 14.25 13.63 34.00
C ASP A 250 14.81 14.43 32.82
N ILE A 251 15.87 13.94 32.17
CA ILE A 251 16.36 14.48 30.90
C ILE A 251 15.32 14.32 29.81
N GLU A 252 14.71 13.13 29.67
CA GLU A 252 13.61 12.91 28.73
C GLU A 252 12.46 13.89 28.96
N ARG A 253 11.97 14.01 30.21
CA ARG A 253 10.86 14.91 30.57
C ARG A 253 11.16 16.36 30.19
N THR A 254 12.39 16.80 30.42
CA THR A 254 12.83 18.17 30.08
C THR A 254 12.93 18.36 28.56
N ALA A 255 13.52 17.39 27.86
CA ALA A 255 13.71 17.45 26.43
C ALA A 255 12.38 17.42 25.66
N SER A 256 11.44 16.54 26.03
CA SER A 256 10.13 16.48 25.40
C SER A 256 9.30 17.75 25.65
N ALA A 257 9.35 18.32 26.85
CA ALA A 257 8.76 19.62 27.13
C ALA A 257 9.36 20.75 26.27
N ASN A 258 10.67 20.72 26.01
CA ASN A 258 11.34 21.67 25.11
C ASN A 258 10.93 21.47 23.64
N LEU A 259 10.78 20.21 23.19
CA LEU A 259 10.40 19.89 21.81
C LEU A 259 8.94 20.23 21.47
N LEU A 260 8.08 20.38 22.48
CA LEU A 260 6.70 20.86 22.33
C LEU A 260 6.60 22.38 22.13
N LYS A 261 7.65 23.15 22.42
CA LYS A 261 7.66 24.60 22.26
C LYS A 261 7.77 24.98 20.78
N GLU A 262 7.14 26.08 20.38
CA GLU A 262 7.28 26.67 19.05
C GLU A 262 8.72 27.13 18.77
N HIS A 263 9.37 27.71 19.78
CA HIS A 263 10.78 28.08 19.75
C HIS A 263 11.59 27.13 20.63
N GLN A 264 12.19 26.14 19.99
CA GLN A 264 13.07 25.16 20.62
C GLN A 264 14.47 25.78 20.82
N SER A 265 15.02 25.68 22.03
CA SER A 265 16.42 26.01 22.30
C SER A 265 17.29 24.81 21.91
N VAL A 266 17.94 24.89 20.76
CA VAL A 266 18.75 23.77 20.21
C VAL A 266 20.00 23.56 21.07
N GLU A 267 20.54 24.63 21.66
CA GLU A 267 21.67 24.58 22.58
C GLU A 267 21.31 23.84 23.88
N GLU A 268 20.12 24.08 24.44
CA GLU A 268 19.64 23.32 25.60
C GLU A 268 19.41 21.85 25.27
N LEU A 269 18.81 21.55 24.12
CA LEU A 269 18.64 20.18 23.64
C LEU A 269 20.00 19.48 23.46
N GLY A 270 20.98 20.16 22.84
CA GLY A 270 22.35 19.66 22.71
C GLY A 270 23.02 19.37 24.05
N ALA A 271 22.86 20.26 25.04
CA ALA A 271 23.36 20.06 26.40
C ALA A 271 22.73 18.84 27.09
N LEU A 272 21.40 18.69 26.99
CA LEU A 272 20.68 17.51 27.50
C LEU A 272 21.14 16.22 26.80
N MET A 273 21.46 16.27 25.51
CA MET A 273 21.95 15.12 24.75
C MET A 273 23.33 14.67 25.24
N ASN A 274 24.24 15.60 25.52
CA ASN A 274 25.56 15.32 26.08
C ASN A 274 25.46 14.74 27.49
N GLU A 275 24.55 15.27 28.31
CA GLU A 275 24.30 14.75 29.66
C GLU A 275 23.73 13.32 29.60
N HIS A 276 22.78 13.07 28.69
CA HIS A 276 22.24 11.74 28.45
C HIS A 276 23.37 10.78 28.03
N HIS A 277 24.25 11.18 27.12
CA HIS A 277 25.41 10.37 26.71
C HIS A 277 26.30 9.97 27.89
N ALA A 278 26.56 10.90 28.82
CA ALA A 278 27.35 10.59 30.02
C ALA A 278 26.69 9.49 30.88
N ILE A 279 25.36 9.48 31.01
CA ILE A 279 24.65 8.40 31.72
C ILE A 279 24.80 7.07 30.97
N LEU A 280 24.65 7.07 29.65
CA LEU A 280 24.81 5.87 28.83
C LEU A 280 26.22 5.29 28.92
N ARG A 281 27.24 6.16 28.91
CA ARG A 281 28.65 5.77 29.01
C ARG A 281 29.05 5.34 30.41
N ASP A 282 28.74 6.13 31.43
CA ASP A 282 29.34 5.99 32.76
C ASP A 282 28.49 5.12 33.69
N VAL A 283 27.16 5.20 33.56
CA VAL A 283 26.22 4.45 34.40
C VAL A 283 25.84 3.13 33.73
N LEU A 284 25.30 3.16 32.52
CA LEU A 284 24.86 1.95 31.81
C LEU A 284 26.01 1.19 31.14
N LYS A 285 27.15 1.86 30.95
CA LYS A 285 28.38 1.30 30.37
C LYS A 285 28.13 0.65 29.01
N ILE A 286 27.45 1.40 28.15
CA ILE A 286 27.08 0.95 26.79
C ILE A 286 27.85 1.65 25.67
N SER A 287 28.69 2.66 25.96
CA SER A 287 29.53 3.28 24.94
C SER A 287 30.85 2.54 24.72
N THR A 288 31.56 2.87 23.65
CA THR A 288 32.86 2.26 23.28
C THR A 288 33.90 3.34 22.98
N PRO A 289 35.21 3.04 23.08
CA PRO A 289 36.25 4.02 22.74
C PRO A 289 36.15 4.58 21.32
N LYS A 290 35.62 3.81 20.37
CA LYS A 290 35.40 4.28 18.99
C LYS A 290 34.24 5.28 18.92
N ILE A 291 33.12 4.97 19.57
CA ILE A 291 31.96 5.88 19.65
C ILE A 291 32.34 7.18 20.36
N GLU A 292 33.12 7.13 21.44
CA GLU A 292 33.60 8.34 22.11
C GLU A 292 34.41 9.24 21.16
N ARG A 293 35.35 8.67 20.39
CA ARG A 293 36.11 9.43 19.38
C ARG A 293 35.21 10.06 18.31
N MET A 294 34.14 9.36 17.90
CA MET A 294 33.18 9.88 16.94
C MET A 294 32.37 11.05 17.51
N CYS A 295 31.89 10.92 18.76
CA CYS A 295 31.21 12.01 19.46
C CYS A 295 32.13 13.24 19.62
N ASP A 296 33.37 13.04 20.08
CA ASP A 296 34.36 14.11 20.21
C ASP A 296 34.65 14.78 18.88
N ALA A 297 34.82 14.01 17.80
CA ALA A 297 35.04 14.55 16.46
C ALA A 297 33.85 15.40 15.99
N ALA A 298 32.62 14.97 16.26
CA ALA A 298 31.42 15.71 15.89
C ALA A 298 31.28 17.03 16.67
N ILE A 299 31.49 17.00 18.00
CA ILE A 299 31.43 18.19 18.86
C ILE A 299 32.52 19.19 18.47
N ASN A 300 33.77 18.73 18.27
CA ASN A 300 34.88 19.59 17.85
C ASN A 300 34.65 20.20 16.45
N ALA A 301 33.84 19.55 15.61
CA ALA A 301 33.45 20.04 14.30
C ALA A 301 32.25 21.02 14.33
N GLY A 302 31.62 21.23 15.49
CA GLY A 302 30.56 22.22 15.70
C GLY A 302 29.17 21.64 15.97
N ALA A 303 29.03 20.33 16.20
CA ALA A 303 27.77 19.79 16.71
C ALA A 303 27.49 20.33 18.13
N VAL A 304 26.23 20.65 18.42
CA VAL A 304 25.85 21.17 19.76
C VAL A 304 25.67 20.07 20.80
N GLY A 305 25.46 18.84 20.36
CA GLY A 305 25.33 17.66 21.20
C GLY A 305 25.61 16.40 20.41
N ALA A 306 26.15 15.37 21.07
CA ALA A 306 26.43 14.09 20.45
C ALA A 306 26.24 12.95 21.45
N LYS A 307 25.62 11.84 21.01
CA LYS A 307 25.46 10.65 21.85
C LYS A 307 25.44 9.35 21.07
N ILE A 308 25.78 8.25 21.75
CA ILE A 308 25.41 6.90 21.30
C ILE A 308 23.89 6.73 21.30
N PHE A 309 23.34 5.89 20.43
CA PHE A 309 21.93 5.52 20.49
C PHE A 309 21.65 4.06 20.12
N GLY A 310 20.44 3.60 20.46
CA GLY A 310 20.06 2.19 20.39
C GLY A 310 20.66 1.39 21.55
N SER A 311 20.79 0.08 21.35
CA SER A 311 21.25 -0.87 22.40
C SER A 311 22.65 -0.62 22.96
N GLY A 312 23.49 0.15 22.28
CA GLY A 312 24.91 0.34 22.59
C GLY A 312 25.81 -0.90 22.37
N GLY A 313 27.05 -0.81 22.84
CA GLY A 313 28.13 -1.79 22.64
C GLY A 313 28.89 -1.66 21.32
N GLY A 314 28.59 -0.63 20.53
CA GLY A 314 28.99 -0.47 19.13
C GLY A 314 27.88 0.26 18.37
N GLY A 315 27.75 0.02 17.06
CA GLY A 315 26.68 0.58 16.24
C GLY A 315 26.82 2.09 16.01
N CYS A 316 25.73 2.85 16.19
CA CYS A 316 25.65 4.25 15.78
C CYS A 316 25.70 5.28 16.91
N MET A 317 26.06 6.50 16.51
CA MET A 317 25.91 7.73 17.27
C MET A 317 25.12 8.77 16.47
N ILE A 318 24.53 9.75 17.15
CA ILE A 318 23.91 10.94 16.53
C ILE A 318 24.58 12.21 17.02
N ALA A 319 24.77 13.18 16.13
CA ALA A 319 25.23 14.52 16.42
C ALA A 319 24.19 15.56 15.97
N MET A 320 23.86 16.51 16.83
CA MET A 320 22.84 17.52 16.59
C MET A 320 23.42 18.78 15.94
N VAL A 321 22.74 19.24 14.88
CA VAL A 321 23.14 20.41 14.09
C VAL A 321 21.96 21.40 14.02
N PRO A 322 22.11 22.64 14.52
CA PRO A 322 21.05 23.65 14.45
C PRO A 322 20.66 24.00 13.01
N LYS A 323 19.37 24.27 12.77
CA LYS A 323 18.91 24.90 11.53
C LYS A 323 19.03 26.40 11.62
N SER A 324 19.45 27.05 10.54
CA SER A 324 19.45 28.50 10.42
C SER A 324 18.21 28.96 9.66
N ASN A 325 17.34 29.76 10.29
CA ASN A 325 16.06 30.22 9.71
C ASN A 325 15.19 29.08 9.16
N GLY A 326 15.14 27.95 9.88
CA GLY A 326 14.38 26.76 9.49
C GLY A 326 15.00 25.93 8.35
N LYS A 327 16.20 26.27 7.89
CA LYS A 327 16.94 25.55 6.83
C LYS A 327 18.16 24.82 7.38
N SER A 328 18.45 23.66 6.79
CA SER A 328 19.65 22.87 7.07
C SER A 328 20.92 23.65 6.75
N ASP A 329 21.89 23.66 7.67
CA ASP A 329 23.25 24.12 7.39
C ASP A 329 24.07 22.99 6.75
N LEU A 330 23.97 22.88 5.43
CA LEU A 330 24.63 21.83 4.66
C LEU A 330 26.16 21.87 4.78
N SER A 331 26.74 23.05 5.05
CA SER A 331 28.18 23.20 5.18
C SER A 331 28.67 22.60 6.50
N LEU A 332 27.97 22.91 7.59
CA LEU A 332 28.27 22.36 8.91
C LEU A 332 27.99 20.85 8.98
N LEU A 333 26.89 20.39 8.38
CA LEU A 333 26.58 18.97 8.24
C LEU A 333 27.74 18.22 7.55
N ALA A 334 28.18 18.71 6.39
CA ALA A 334 29.28 18.08 5.64
C ALA A 334 30.61 18.08 6.42
N GLN A 335 30.90 19.15 7.18
CA GLN A 335 32.08 19.24 8.03
C GLN A 335 32.05 18.21 9.16
N ILE A 336 30.91 18.05 9.83
CA ILE A 336 30.73 17.07 10.90
C ILE A 336 30.83 15.65 10.35
N GLN A 337 30.14 15.35 9.24
CA GLN A 337 30.22 14.07 8.54
C GLN A 337 31.68 13.70 8.21
N SER A 338 32.41 14.61 7.55
CA SER A 338 33.82 14.40 7.19
C SER A 338 34.71 14.18 8.42
N SER A 339 34.38 14.78 9.55
CA SER A 339 35.15 14.63 10.79
C SER A 339 34.93 13.25 11.43
N ILE A 340 33.71 12.72 11.38
CA ILE A 340 33.37 11.38 11.86
C ILE A 340 33.95 10.31 10.93
N GLU A 341 33.85 10.48 9.61
CA GLU A 341 34.32 9.49 8.61
C GLU A 341 35.83 9.25 8.66
N ARG A 342 36.60 10.22 9.16
CA ARG A 342 38.04 10.06 9.42
C ARG A 342 38.34 9.07 10.56
N ILE A 343 37.35 8.70 11.36
CA ILE A 343 37.50 7.74 12.45
C ILE A 343 37.22 6.33 11.93
N ASP A 344 38.30 5.58 11.68
CA ASP A 344 38.30 4.11 11.54
C ASP A 344 37.21 3.53 10.61
N GLY A 345 37.00 4.08 9.41
CA GLY A 345 36.04 3.53 8.43
C GLY A 345 34.57 3.66 8.83
N SER A 346 34.25 4.66 9.65
CA SER A 346 32.87 4.99 10.00
C SER A 346 32.12 5.57 8.79
N ILE A 347 30.81 5.34 8.74
CA ILE A 347 29.92 5.81 7.66
C ILE A 347 28.98 6.86 8.25
N THR A 348 28.64 7.89 7.49
CA THR A 348 27.71 8.93 7.98
C THR A 348 26.51 9.17 7.08
N TYR A 349 25.44 9.65 7.71
CA TYR A 349 24.18 9.98 7.06
C TYR A 349 23.65 11.31 7.62
N HIS A 350 23.20 12.20 6.74
CA HIS A 350 22.35 13.33 7.14
C HIS A 350 20.94 12.81 7.36
N VAL A 351 20.44 12.89 8.59
CA VAL A 351 19.11 12.43 8.95
C VAL A 351 18.19 13.52 9.45
N LYS A 352 16.93 13.46 9.01
CA LYS A 352 15.83 14.39 9.34
C LYS A 352 14.56 13.60 9.65
N SER A 353 13.64 14.26 10.36
CA SER A 353 12.31 13.71 10.64
C SER A 353 11.55 13.39 9.34
N GLU A 354 10.91 12.22 9.29
CA GLU A 354 10.16 11.75 8.13
C GLU A 354 8.80 11.12 8.52
N PRO A 355 7.78 11.11 7.63
CA PRO A 355 6.56 10.34 7.86
C PRO A 355 6.81 8.84 8.06
N GLY A 356 5.84 8.19 8.71
CA GLY A 356 5.90 6.80 9.12
C GLY A 356 5.79 5.82 7.95
N VAL A 357 5.11 4.71 8.19
CA VAL A 357 4.91 3.70 7.16
C VAL A 357 4.14 4.27 5.96
N ASP A 358 4.58 3.84 4.77
CA ASP A 358 3.86 4.04 3.52
C ASP A 358 3.44 2.67 3.01
N TRP A 359 2.13 2.40 3.06
CA TRP A 359 1.53 1.17 2.53
C TRP A 359 1.56 1.11 0.99
N GLY A 360 2.06 2.16 0.34
CA GLY A 360 2.06 2.33 -1.12
C GLY A 360 0.67 2.59 -1.69
N LEU A 361 -0.28 3.04 -0.86
CA LEU A 361 -1.68 3.29 -1.26
C LEU A 361 -1.81 4.46 -2.21
N ASN A 362 -0.85 5.38 -2.17
CA ASN A 362 -0.57 6.32 -3.26
C ASN A 362 -0.01 5.53 -4.45
N THR A 363 -0.84 4.67 -4.99
CA THR A 363 -0.63 4.20 -6.35
C THR A 363 -0.85 5.42 -7.22
N ASP A 364 0.00 5.63 -8.22
CA ASP A 364 -0.25 6.60 -9.29
C ASP A 364 -1.54 6.29 -10.07
N VAL A 365 -2.42 5.40 -9.58
CA VAL A 365 -3.63 4.93 -10.24
C VAL A 365 -4.52 6.11 -10.58
N LYS A 366 -4.59 6.37 -11.87
CA LYS A 366 -5.43 7.36 -12.51
C LYS A 366 -6.50 6.59 -13.25
N ASN A 367 -7.75 6.95 -12.97
CA ASN A 367 -8.90 6.50 -13.73
C ASN A 367 -8.96 4.97 -13.92
N PRO A 368 -9.07 4.19 -12.83
CA PRO A 368 -9.12 2.73 -12.94
C PRO A 368 -10.34 2.28 -13.77
N VAL A 369 -10.11 1.33 -14.68
CA VAL A 369 -11.16 0.80 -15.58
C VAL A 369 -11.33 -0.70 -15.38
N VAL A 370 -12.56 -1.15 -15.18
CA VAL A 370 -12.96 -2.57 -15.24
C VAL A 370 -13.42 -2.90 -16.66
N ILE A 371 -12.80 -3.88 -17.30
CA ILE A 371 -13.18 -4.40 -18.61
C ILE A 371 -13.85 -5.76 -18.44
N LEU A 372 -15.08 -5.88 -18.91
CA LEU A 372 -15.85 -7.13 -18.90
C LEU A 372 -15.49 -7.97 -20.14
N ALA A 373 -14.50 -8.85 -20.02
CA ALA A 373 -14.01 -9.71 -21.12
C ALA A 373 -14.41 -11.19 -20.97
N ALA A 374 -15.20 -11.55 -19.95
CA ALA A 374 -15.60 -12.93 -19.64
C ALA A 374 -16.72 -13.49 -20.55
N GLY A 375 -17.20 -12.71 -21.53
CA GLY A 375 -18.30 -13.10 -22.41
C GLY A 375 -18.01 -14.36 -23.22
N ALA A 376 -18.86 -15.38 -23.07
CA ALA A 376 -18.76 -16.61 -23.86
C ALA A 376 -19.25 -16.38 -25.30
N SER A 377 -18.53 -16.92 -26.28
CA SER A 377 -18.79 -16.82 -27.73
C SER A 377 -20.05 -17.56 -28.21
N SER A 378 -21.08 -17.78 -27.37
CA SER A 378 -22.23 -18.63 -27.68
C SER A 378 -23.03 -18.16 -28.91
N ARG A 379 -23.23 -16.85 -29.08
CA ARG A 379 -23.83 -16.25 -30.30
C ARG A 379 -22.91 -16.26 -31.51
N MET A 380 -21.61 -16.48 -31.29
CA MET A 380 -20.57 -16.53 -32.31
C MET A 380 -20.34 -17.94 -32.88
N LYS A 381 -21.12 -18.94 -32.42
CA LYS A 381 -21.01 -20.35 -32.85
C LYS A 381 -21.82 -20.71 -34.09
N SER A 382 -22.77 -19.87 -34.55
CA SER A 382 -23.44 -20.09 -35.84
C SER A 382 -22.58 -19.45 -36.95
N VAL A 383 -21.71 -20.24 -37.54
CA VAL A 383 -20.76 -19.82 -38.59
C VAL A 383 -21.38 -19.92 -39.99
N GLU A 384 -22.71 -19.79 -40.11
CA GLU A 384 -23.36 -19.76 -41.42
C GLU A 384 -23.02 -18.44 -42.12
N GLY A 385 -22.28 -18.51 -43.23
CA GLY A 385 -21.99 -17.35 -44.09
C GLY A 385 -20.63 -16.66 -43.89
N VAL A 386 -19.71 -17.22 -43.09
CA VAL A 386 -18.37 -16.63 -42.82
C VAL A 386 -17.24 -17.57 -43.29
N SER A 387 -16.08 -17.03 -43.65
CA SER A 387 -14.94 -17.85 -44.15
C SER A 387 -14.39 -18.84 -43.11
N GLU A 388 -13.80 -19.95 -43.57
CA GLU A 388 -13.24 -21.00 -42.69
C GLU A 388 -12.13 -20.47 -41.76
N ALA A 389 -11.36 -19.48 -42.21
CA ALA A 389 -10.35 -18.82 -41.40
C ALA A 389 -10.97 -18.03 -40.22
N ILE A 390 -12.06 -17.29 -40.48
CA ILE A 390 -12.78 -16.52 -39.46
C ILE A 390 -13.46 -17.47 -38.46
N ALA A 391 -14.05 -18.56 -38.95
CA ALA A 391 -14.62 -19.61 -38.12
C ALA A 391 -13.63 -20.14 -37.08
N LYS A 392 -12.39 -20.40 -37.52
CA LYS A 392 -11.31 -20.90 -36.67
C LYS A 392 -10.84 -19.88 -35.64
N GLU A 393 -10.73 -18.61 -36.02
CA GLU A 393 -10.35 -17.52 -35.10
C GLU A 393 -11.42 -17.35 -34.00
N VAL A 394 -12.69 -17.22 -34.40
CA VAL A 394 -13.84 -16.99 -33.51
C VAL A 394 -14.07 -18.13 -32.51
N THR A 395 -13.74 -19.36 -32.88
CA THR A 395 -13.91 -20.54 -32.01
C THR A 395 -12.73 -20.83 -31.11
N SER A 396 -11.53 -20.31 -31.43
CA SER A 396 -10.30 -20.64 -30.70
C SER A 396 -9.93 -19.64 -29.59
N ARG A 397 -10.52 -18.44 -29.59
CA ARG A 397 -10.17 -17.36 -28.66
C ARG A 397 -11.38 -16.72 -27.98
N PRO A 398 -11.21 -16.13 -26.79
CA PRO A 398 -12.19 -15.20 -26.22
C PRO A 398 -12.48 -14.03 -27.18
N LYS A 399 -13.69 -13.47 -27.13
CA LYS A 399 -14.12 -12.37 -28.01
C LYS A 399 -13.18 -11.17 -28.00
N ALA A 400 -12.80 -10.71 -26.81
CA ALA A 400 -11.89 -9.59 -26.64
C ALA A 400 -10.47 -9.91 -27.19
N MET A 401 -10.12 -11.19 -27.34
CA MET A 401 -8.83 -11.63 -27.86
C MET A 401 -8.85 -11.99 -29.36
N LEU A 402 -9.95 -11.72 -30.06
CA LEU A 402 -9.98 -11.87 -31.52
C LEU A 402 -9.02 -10.87 -32.16
N ARG A 403 -8.22 -11.37 -33.10
CA ARG A 403 -7.20 -10.57 -33.78
C ARG A 403 -7.82 -9.79 -34.93
N VAL A 404 -7.55 -8.49 -34.98
CA VAL A 404 -8.16 -7.56 -35.95
C VAL A 404 -7.09 -6.65 -36.58
N GLY A 405 -7.43 -6.03 -37.71
CA GLY A 405 -6.55 -5.14 -38.48
C GLY A 405 -5.38 -5.87 -39.16
N ASP A 406 -4.55 -5.12 -39.89
CA ASP A 406 -3.44 -5.67 -40.68
C ASP A 406 -2.32 -6.30 -39.84
N GLY A 407 -2.19 -5.91 -38.56
CA GLY A 407 -1.19 -6.43 -37.63
C GLY A 407 -1.61 -7.70 -36.88
N GLU A 408 -2.82 -8.23 -37.12
CA GLU A 408 -3.42 -9.33 -36.35
C GLU A 408 -3.33 -9.10 -34.82
N ILE A 409 -3.60 -7.88 -34.36
CA ILE A 409 -3.50 -7.50 -32.94
C ILE A 409 -4.81 -7.85 -32.23
N PRO A 410 -4.79 -8.42 -31.01
CA PRO A 410 -6.02 -8.66 -30.25
C PRO A 410 -6.83 -7.38 -30.03
N PHE A 411 -8.16 -7.45 -30.18
CA PHE A 411 -9.06 -6.31 -29.99
C PHE A 411 -8.90 -5.66 -28.59
N LEU A 412 -8.70 -6.46 -27.55
CA LEU A 412 -8.44 -6.01 -26.19
C LEU A 412 -7.15 -5.20 -26.09
N GLU A 413 -6.11 -5.53 -26.85
CA GLU A 413 -4.88 -4.73 -26.85
C GLU A 413 -5.13 -3.33 -27.43
N LEU A 414 -5.95 -3.22 -28.48
CA LEU A 414 -6.36 -1.92 -29.02
C LEU A 414 -7.14 -1.10 -27.98
N LEU A 415 -8.05 -1.76 -27.25
CA LEU A 415 -8.87 -1.13 -26.22
C LEU A 415 -8.00 -0.66 -25.03
N LEU A 416 -7.06 -1.48 -24.58
CA LEU A 416 -6.12 -1.12 -23.52
C LEU A 416 -5.21 0.05 -23.93
N LYS A 417 -4.71 0.07 -25.18
CA LYS A 417 -3.93 1.19 -25.72
C LYS A 417 -4.77 2.48 -25.76
N ARG A 418 -6.06 2.39 -26.12
CA ARG A 418 -7.01 3.51 -26.10
C ARG A 418 -7.21 4.05 -24.68
N ILE A 419 -7.55 3.17 -23.74
CA ILE A 419 -7.75 3.50 -22.32
C ILE A 419 -6.51 4.19 -21.72
N LYS A 420 -5.31 3.66 -22.02
CA LYS A 420 -4.05 4.28 -21.60
C LYS A 420 -3.86 5.66 -22.21
N LYS A 421 -3.98 5.78 -23.53
CA LYS A 421 -3.80 7.05 -24.26
C LYS A 421 -4.71 8.15 -23.70
N GLU A 422 -5.90 7.78 -23.26
CA GLU A 422 -6.92 8.71 -22.76
C GLU A 422 -6.86 8.97 -21.24
N GLY A 423 -5.84 8.45 -20.55
CA GLY A 423 -5.48 8.92 -19.21
C GLY A 423 -5.73 7.94 -18.08
N SER A 424 -5.94 6.65 -18.37
CA SER A 424 -5.88 5.59 -17.37
C SER A 424 -4.50 4.96 -17.31
N ASN A 425 -4.09 4.49 -16.14
CA ASN A 425 -2.90 3.65 -15.99
C ASN A 425 -3.18 2.37 -15.18
N CYS A 426 -4.45 2.04 -14.96
CA CYS A 426 -4.85 0.83 -14.25
C CYS A 426 -6.12 0.24 -14.85
N VAL A 427 -6.05 -1.02 -15.26
CA VAL A 427 -7.17 -1.75 -15.83
C VAL A 427 -7.33 -3.10 -15.15
N ILE A 428 -8.56 -3.43 -14.76
CA ILE A 428 -8.97 -4.73 -14.24
C ILE A 428 -9.72 -5.47 -15.34
N VAL A 429 -9.11 -6.48 -15.94
CA VAL A 429 -9.71 -7.29 -16.98
C VAL A 429 -10.39 -8.50 -16.33
N VAL A 430 -11.72 -8.55 -16.42
CA VAL A 430 -12.50 -9.68 -15.93
C VAL A 430 -12.58 -10.74 -17.03
N ILE A 431 -11.99 -11.91 -16.81
CA ILE A 431 -11.89 -13.01 -17.78
C ILE A 431 -12.69 -14.23 -17.33
N GLY A 432 -13.08 -15.07 -18.29
CA GLY A 432 -13.79 -16.33 -17.97
C GLY A 432 -12.84 -17.41 -17.47
N LYS A 433 -13.34 -18.36 -16.66
CA LYS A 433 -12.54 -19.48 -16.11
C LYS A 433 -11.75 -20.31 -17.15
N LYS A 434 -12.22 -20.37 -18.40
CA LYS A 434 -11.58 -21.11 -19.50
C LYS A 434 -10.60 -20.26 -20.32
N ASP A 435 -10.44 -18.99 -19.97
CA ASP A 435 -9.50 -18.10 -20.63
C ASP A 435 -8.11 -18.29 -20.02
N HIS A 436 -7.24 -18.97 -20.77
CA HIS A 436 -5.83 -19.13 -20.42
C HIS A 436 -4.92 -18.32 -21.37
N ILE A 437 -5.51 -17.55 -22.27
CA ILE A 437 -4.80 -16.87 -23.37
C ILE A 437 -4.52 -15.42 -22.98
N THR A 438 -5.51 -14.72 -22.41
CA THR A 438 -5.44 -13.28 -22.17
C THR A 438 -4.26 -12.90 -21.28
N GLU A 439 -4.14 -13.51 -20.09
CA GLU A 439 -3.05 -13.22 -19.15
C GLU A 439 -1.68 -13.62 -19.72
N GLN A 440 -1.58 -14.79 -20.38
CA GLN A 440 -0.34 -15.24 -21.00
C GLN A 440 0.14 -14.29 -22.11
N TYR A 441 -0.78 -13.76 -22.92
CA TYR A 441 -0.47 -12.84 -24.00
C TYR A 441 0.16 -11.55 -23.46
N PHE A 442 -0.49 -10.89 -22.49
CA PHE A 442 0.00 -9.62 -21.92
C PHE A 442 1.16 -9.79 -20.96
N SER A 443 1.42 -11.00 -20.46
CA SER A 443 2.67 -11.34 -19.78
C SER A 443 3.88 -11.29 -20.72
N SER A 444 3.67 -11.51 -22.01
CA SER A 444 4.73 -11.41 -23.04
C SER A 444 4.71 -10.07 -23.79
N ASN A 445 3.55 -9.41 -23.82
CA ASN A 445 3.30 -8.18 -24.58
C ASN A 445 2.86 -7.06 -23.63
N HIS A 446 3.78 -6.59 -22.81
CA HIS A 446 3.50 -5.53 -21.84
C HIS A 446 3.16 -4.20 -22.52
N ILE A 447 2.15 -3.50 -21.98
CA ILE A 447 1.85 -2.12 -22.35
C ILE A 447 2.51 -1.22 -21.30
N GLU A 448 3.65 -0.63 -21.66
CA GLU A 448 4.42 0.25 -20.77
C GLU A 448 3.52 1.31 -20.12
N GLY A 449 3.63 1.54 -18.81
CA GLY A 449 2.85 2.56 -18.10
C GLY A 449 1.35 2.24 -17.93
N LEU A 450 0.92 1.01 -18.19
CA LEU A 450 -0.44 0.53 -17.89
C LEU A 450 -0.36 -0.71 -17.00
N GLU A 451 -0.88 -0.61 -15.77
CA GLU A 451 -1.08 -1.76 -14.89
C GLU A 451 -2.29 -2.55 -15.38
N ILE A 452 -2.11 -3.85 -15.66
CA ILE A 452 -3.19 -4.76 -16.07
C ILE A 452 -3.36 -5.82 -15.00
N ARG A 453 -4.51 -5.79 -14.33
CA ARG A 453 -4.93 -6.74 -13.31
C ARG A 453 -5.95 -7.71 -13.92
N TYR A 454 -5.92 -8.96 -13.50
CA TYR A 454 -6.86 -9.98 -14.00
C TYR A 454 -7.79 -10.43 -12.88
N VAL A 455 -9.04 -10.70 -13.22
CA VAL A 455 -10.05 -11.21 -12.31
C VAL A 455 -10.79 -12.33 -13.02
N VAL A 456 -10.68 -13.57 -12.52
CA VAL A 456 -11.40 -14.70 -13.10
C VAL A 456 -12.84 -14.74 -12.58
N GLN A 457 -13.82 -14.55 -13.48
CA GLN A 457 -15.22 -14.76 -13.16
C GLN A 457 -15.54 -16.25 -13.10
N THR A 458 -15.97 -16.71 -11.92
CA THR A 458 -16.28 -18.13 -11.69
C THR A 458 -17.75 -18.47 -11.92
N ILE A 459 -17.99 -19.75 -12.20
CA ILE A 459 -19.33 -20.34 -12.32
C ILE A 459 -19.57 -21.14 -11.04
N SER A 460 -20.68 -20.86 -10.33
CA SER A 460 -21.04 -21.62 -9.12
C SER A 460 -21.33 -23.09 -9.46
N GLN A 461 -21.16 -24.00 -8.49
CA GLN A 461 -21.31 -25.44 -8.72
C GLN A 461 -22.68 -25.83 -9.28
N ASP A 462 -23.72 -25.07 -8.95
CA ASP A 462 -25.11 -25.31 -9.38
C ASP A 462 -25.46 -24.61 -10.71
N ARG A 463 -24.50 -24.03 -11.43
CA ARG A 463 -24.74 -23.28 -12.68
C ARG A 463 -23.85 -23.76 -13.83
N ILE A 464 -24.38 -23.59 -15.04
CA ILE A 464 -23.66 -23.89 -16.30
C ILE A 464 -22.96 -22.63 -16.86
N LYS A 465 -23.40 -21.43 -16.44
CA LYS A 465 -22.91 -20.12 -16.91
C LYS A 465 -22.69 -19.14 -15.74
N PRO A 466 -21.83 -18.11 -15.90
CA PRO A 466 -21.61 -17.08 -14.88
C PRO A 466 -22.91 -16.40 -14.42
N LEU A 467 -22.83 -15.67 -13.30
CA LEU A 467 -23.99 -14.99 -12.72
C LEU A 467 -24.40 -13.72 -13.48
N GLY A 468 -23.58 -13.19 -14.37
CA GLY A 468 -23.89 -12.04 -15.22
C GLY A 468 -22.86 -10.92 -15.12
N THR A 469 -23.13 -9.79 -15.76
CA THR A 469 -22.22 -8.64 -15.82
C THR A 469 -22.09 -7.91 -14.49
N ALA A 470 -23.14 -7.84 -13.68
CA ALA A 470 -23.05 -7.22 -12.35
C ALA A 470 -22.16 -8.05 -11.39
N ASP A 471 -22.26 -9.39 -11.42
CA ASP A 471 -21.37 -10.28 -10.64
C ASP A 471 -19.91 -10.13 -11.11
N ALA A 472 -19.66 -9.96 -12.41
CA ALA A 472 -18.31 -9.72 -12.92
C ALA A 472 -17.68 -8.46 -12.29
N VAL A 473 -18.45 -7.37 -12.22
CA VAL A 473 -18.03 -6.11 -11.57
C VAL A 473 -17.84 -6.32 -10.06
N GLU A 474 -18.77 -7.00 -9.38
CA GLU A 474 -18.65 -7.30 -7.94
C GLU A 474 -17.33 -8.03 -7.63
N ARG A 475 -17.00 -9.07 -8.41
CA ARG A 475 -15.73 -9.81 -8.27
C ARG A 475 -14.52 -8.93 -8.53
N ALA A 476 -14.60 -8.04 -9.52
CA ALA A 476 -13.51 -7.12 -9.84
C ALA A 476 -13.22 -6.19 -8.67
N LEU A 477 -14.25 -5.59 -8.08
CA LEU A 477 -14.11 -4.64 -6.98
C LEU A 477 -13.67 -5.31 -5.69
N LEU A 478 -14.30 -6.43 -5.30
CA LEU A 478 -13.93 -7.15 -4.07
C LEU A 478 -12.51 -7.70 -4.09
N SER A 479 -11.92 -7.92 -5.26
CA SER A 479 -10.53 -8.37 -5.41
C SER A 479 -9.51 -7.21 -5.49
N ASN A 480 -9.99 -5.95 -5.53
CA ASN A 480 -9.18 -4.75 -5.72
C ASN A 480 -9.60 -3.66 -4.73
N THR A 481 -9.69 -4.01 -3.43
CA THR A 481 -10.10 -3.09 -2.36
C THR A 481 -9.11 -1.95 -2.12
N ASP A 482 -7.89 -2.03 -2.67
CA ASP A 482 -6.95 -0.91 -2.72
C ASP A 482 -7.48 0.28 -3.56
N LEU A 483 -8.51 0.05 -4.38
CA LEU A 483 -9.17 1.09 -5.18
C LEU A 483 -10.37 1.75 -4.49
N LEU A 484 -10.57 1.53 -3.18
CA LEU A 484 -11.73 2.02 -2.41
C LEU A 484 -11.99 3.53 -2.56
N ASN A 485 -10.93 4.33 -2.70
CA ASN A 485 -11.01 5.79 -2.80
C ASN A 485 -11.16 6.31 -4.24
N HIS A 486 -11.36 5.43 -5.22
CA HIS A 486 -11.46 5.80 -6.63
C HIS A 486 -12.89 5.69 -7.17
N SER A 487 -13.20 6.53 -8.16
CA SER A 487 -14.29 6.27 -9.09
C SER A 487 -13.80 5.35 -10.20
N ILE A 488 -14.52 4.25 -10.41
CA ILE A 488 -14.19 3.19 -11.35
C ILE A 488 -14.98 3.43 -12.64
N VAL A 489 -14.38 3.19 -13.81
CA VAL A 489 -15.15 3.07 -15.07
C VAL A 489 -15.36 1.59 -15.37
N VAL A 490 -16.56 1.19 -15.77
CA VAL A 490 -16.84 -0.16 -16.28
C VAL A 490 -17.18 -0.07 -17.77
N CYS A 491 -16.60 -0.96 -18.57
CA CYS A 491 -16.93 -1.10 -19.99
C CYS A 491 -16.82 -2.57 -20.45
N ASN A 492 -17.40 -2.88 -21.61
CA ASN A 492 -17.32 -4.23 -22.18
C ASN A 492 -16.02 -4.42 -22.99
N GLY A 493 -15.46 -5.63 -22.93
CA GLY A 493 -14.23 -5.98 -23.66
C GLY A 493 -14.43 -6.28 -25.15
N ASP A 494 -15.67 -6.47 -25.61
CA ASP A 494 -16.05 -6.66 -27.01
C ASP A 494 -16.55 -5.38 -27.69
N ASN A 495 -16.38 -4.22 -27.04
CA ASN A 495 -16.73 -2.92 -27.56
C ASN A 495 -15.51 -2.01 -27.69
N MET A 496 -15.46 -1.20 -28.76
CA MET A 496 -14.54 -0.06 -28.90
C MET A 496 -15.36 1.22 -28.96
N PRO A 497 -15.40 1.98 -27.85
CA PRO A 497 -15.97 3.32 -27.86
C PRO A 497 -15.21 4.24 -28.84
N PRO A 498 -15.86 5.31 -29.35
CA PRO A 498 -15.19 6.31 -30.17
C PRO A 498 -14.03 6.96 -29.41
N GLU A 499 -13.09 7.58 -30.14
CA GLU A 499 -12.00 8.33 -29.52
C GLU A 499 -12.52 9.38 -28.52
N GLU A 500 -11.73 9.64 -27.48
CA GLU A 500 -12.00 10.60 -26.39
C GLU A 500 -13.06 10.15 -25.38
N SER A 501 -13.76 9.03 -25.61
CA SER A 501 -14.77 8.48 -24.69
C SER A 501 -14.28 8.35 -23.26
N PHE A 502 -13.08 7.78 -23.05
CA PHE A 502 -12.52 7.59 -21.72
C PHE A 502 -12.07 8.92 -21.13
N SER A 503 -11.41 9.77 -21.92
CA SER A 503 -10.97 11.09 -21.46
C SER A 503 -12.14 11.97 -21.01
N GLU A 504 -13.31 11.82 -21.64
CA GLU A 504 -14.52 12.58 -21.30
C GLU A 504 -15.16 12.07 -20.02
N ILE A 505 -15.41 10.75 -19.91
CA ILE A 505 -16.03 10.19 -18.69
C ILE A 505 -15.12 10.34 -17.46
N PHE A 506 -13.79 10.40 -17.64
CA PHE A 506 -12.84 10.57 -16.56
C PHE A 506 -12.98 11.92 -15.82
N LYS A 507 -13.56 12.94 -16.46
CA LYS A 507 -13.77 14.28 -15.87
C LYS A 507 -14.80 14.31 -14.73
N PHE A 508 -15.59 13.25 -14.56
CA PHE A 508 -16.70 13.20 -13.60
C PHE A 508 -16.50 12.12 -12.54
N ASN A 509 -17.12 12.25 -11.36
CA ASN A 509 -17.04 11.20 -10.33
C ASN A 509 -18.11 10.10 -10.51
N CYS A 510 -19.29 10.48 -11.03
CA CYS A 510 -20.40 9.58 -11.33
C CYS A 510 -21.02 9.98 -12.68
N ALA A 511 -20.93 9.13 -13.70
CA ALA A 511 -21.35 9.45 -15.06
C ALA A 511 -21.58 8.23 -15.94
N MET A 512 -22.27 8.42 -17.07
CA MET A 512 -22.29 7.49 -18.20
C MET A 512 -22.17 8.25 -19.53
N LEU A 513 -21.72 7.58 -20.59
CA LEU A 513 -21.74 8.15 -21.95
C LEU A 513 -23.07 7.81 -22.63
N ALA A 514 -23.87 8.84 -22.91
CA ALA A 514 -25.15 8.75 -23.60
C ALA A 514 -24.94 8.98 -25.10
N TYR A 515 -24.83 7.89 -25.86
CA TYR A 515 -24.42 7.92 -27.25
C TYR A 515 -25.54 8.36 -28.19
N ASP A 516 -25.22 9.25 -29.12
CA ASP A 516 -26.08 9.62 -30.25
C ASP A 516 -26.25 8.42 -31.18
N SER A 517 -27.47 7.86 -31.18
CA SER A 517 -27.83 6.67 -31.96
C SER A 517 -27.58 6.83 -33.47
N SER A 518 -27.64 8.05 -34.00
CA SER A 518 -27.43 8.34 -35.43
C SER A 518 -25.96 8.37 -35.84
N LYS A 519 -25.03 8.47 -34.88
CA LYS A 519 -23.59 8.64 -35.13
C LYS A 519 -22.76 7.38 -34.89
N LEU A 520 -23.38 6.29 -34.44
CA LEU A 520 -22.68 5.05 -34.08
C LEU A 520 -21.98 4.35 -35.26
N GLY A 521 -22.37 4.65 -36.51
CA GLY A 521 -21.84 3.97 -37.69
C GLY A 521 -22.27 2.50 -37.79
N LEU A 522 -23.30 2.11 -37.05
CA LEU A 522 -23.89 0.77 -37.03
C LEU A 522 -25.19 0.74 -37.86
N PRO A 523 -25.54 -0.40 -38.49
CA PRO A 523 -26.83 -0.64 -39.14
C PRO A 523 -28.04 -0.29 -38.26
N GLU A 524 -29.10 0.29 -38.85
CA GLU A 524 -30.29 0.77 -38.13
C GLU A 524 -31.01 -0.32 -37.33
N ASP A 525 -31.09 -1.53 -37.86
CA ASP A 525 -31.69 -2.68 -37.20
C ASP A 525 -30.95 -3.04 -35.90
N ARG A 526 -29.61 -2.88 -35.86
CA ARG A 526 -28.81 -3.04 -34.64
C ARG A 526 -29.03 -1.92 -33.64
N VAL A 527 -29.05 -0.67 -34.11
CA VAL A 527 -29.28 0.47 -33.21
C VAL A 527 -30.65 0.38 -32.52
N SER A 528 -31.65 -0.17 -33.21
CA SER A 528 -33.02 -0.29 -32.69
C SER A 528 -33.20 -1.24 -31.50
N VAL A 529 -32.22 -2.11 -31.20
CA VAL A 529 -32.29 -3.04 -30.06
C VAL A 529 -31.53 -2.60 -28.82
N PHE A 530 -30.78 -1.49 -28.90
CA PHE A 530 -30.04 -0.97 -27.75
C PHE A 530 -30.96 -0.34 -26.69
N ALA A 531 -30.46 -0.32 -25.45
CA ALA A 531 -31.17 0.35 -24.38
C ALA A 531 -31.14 1.87 -24.61
N VAL A 532 -32.29 2.52 -24.42
CA VAL A 532 -32.43 3.98 -24.54
C VAL A 532 -32.31 4.61 -23.16
N VAL A 533 -31.73 5.81 -23.09
CA VAL A 533 -31.56 6.54 -21.84
C VAL A 533 -32.56 7.70 -21.73
N ASP A 534 -33.19 7.82 -20.56
CA ASP A 534 -34.03 8.96 -20.20
C ASP A 534 -33.21 9.93 -19.35
N ILE A 535 -33.13 11.17 -19.79
CA ILE A 535 -32.24 12.20 -19.24
C ILE A 535 -33.11 13.39 -18.83
N ASP A 536 -32.83 13.95 -17.65
CA ASP A 536 -33.51 15.16 -17.19
C ASP A 536 -32.98 16.44 -17.87
N SER A 537 -33.67 17.56 -17.67
CA SER A 537 -33.29 18.85 -18.25
C SER A 537 -31.96 19.40 -17.75
N GLU A 538 -31.44 18.87 -16.65
CA GLU A 538 -30.16 19.26 -16.07
C GLU A 538 -29.00 18.39 -16.58
N GLY A 539 -29.29 17.31 -17.32
CA GLY A 539 -28.30 16.38 -17.88
C GLY A 539 -27.97 15.18 -16.99
N TYR A 540 -28.86 14.83 -16.06
CA TYR A 540 -28.74 13.63 -15.22
C TYR A 540 -29.57 12.47 -15.74
N LEU A 541 -29.05 11.26 -15.61
CA LEU A 541 -29.74 10.04 -15.98
C LEU A 541 -30.90 9.78 -15.02
N LYS A 542 -32.12 9.59 -15.55
CA LYS A 542 -33.31 9.21 -14.78
C LYS A 542 -33.48 7.70 -14.70
N GLN A 543 -33.37 7.02 -15.84
CA GLN A 543 -33.58 5.58 -15.97
C GLN A 543 -32.99 5.05 -17.29
N ILE A 544 -32.76 3.75 -17.34
CA ILE A 544 -32.31 3.00 -18.51
C ILE A 544 -33.45 2.11 -19.00
N ILE A 545 -33.88 2.29 -20.25
CA ILE A 545 -34.99 1.56 -20.84
C ILE A 545 -34.45 0.46 -21.75
N GLU A 546 -34.52 -0.79 -21.29
CA GLU A 546 -34.21 -1.95 -22.13
C GLU A 546 -35.32 -2.24 -23.14
N LYS A 547 -34.95 -2.40 -24.41
CA LYS A 547 -35.83 -2.82 -25.52
C LYS A 547 -37.13 -1.97 -25.61
N PRO A 548 -37.03 -0.65 -25.82
CA PRO A 548 -38.21 0.18 -26.02
C PRO A 548 -39.01 -0.29 -27.24
N THR A 549 -40.34 -0.15 -27.18
CA THR A 549 -41.19 -0.41 -28.36
C THR A 549 -41.13 0.78 -29.31
N LYS A 550 -41.44 0.56 -30.59
CA LYS A 550 -41.50 1.66 -31.57
C LYS A 550 -42.47 2.78 -31.17
N GLU A 551 -43.49 2.45 -30.38
CA GLU A 551 -44.49 3.39 -29.87
C GLU A 551 -43.94 4.27 -28.73
N THR A 552 -43.02 3.75 -27.91
CA THR A 552 -42.47 4.49 -26.76
C THR A 552 -41.19 5.26 -27.08
N LEU A 553 -40.46 4.88 -28.13
CA LEU A 553 -39.23 5.55 -28.57
C LEU A 553 -39.33 7.09 -28.64
N PRO A 554 -40.39 7.69 -29.22
CA PRO A 554 -40.49 9.16 -29.31
C PRO A 554 -40.47 9.88 -27.96
N ASN A 555 -40.84 9.20 -26.87
CA ASN A 555 -40.89 9.79 -25.53
C ASN A 555 -39.50 10.05 -24.93
N PHE A 556 -38.46 9.44 -25.50
CA PHE A 556 -37.09 9.50 -24.99
C PHE A 556 -36.15 10.33 -25.87
N ILE A 557 -36.68 10.93 -26.94
CA ILE A 557 -35.94 11.90 -27.76
C ILE A 557 -35.72 13.15 -26.92
N GLN A 558 -34.45 13.57 -26.82
CA GLN A 558 -34.06 14.71 -26.01
C GLN A 558 -34.48 16.03 -26.65
N SER A 559 -34.39 17.13 -25.91
CA SER A 559 -34.79 18.47 -26.38
C SER A 559 -34.03 18.94 -27.62
N ASP A 560 -32.85 18.38 -27.89
CA ASP A 560 -32.05 18.62 -29.10
C ASP A 560 -32.41 17.72 -30.28
N GLY A 561 -33.48 16.92 -30.18
CA GLY A 561 -33.96 16.03 -31.22
C GLY A 561 -33.19 14.70 -31.33
N THR A 562 -32.27 14.42 -30.40
CA THR A 562 -31.42 13.22 -30.48
C THR A 562 -31.96 12.11 -29.58
N LEU A 563 -32.12 10.91 -30.15
CA LEU A 563 -32.33 9.68 -29.38
C LEU A 563 -30.97 9.17 -28.90
N ARG A 564 -30.82 8.99 -27.59
CA ARG A 564 -29.58 8.54 -26.97
C ARG A 564 -29.69 7.12 -26.44
N VAL A 565 -28.63 6.34 -26.62
CA VAL A 565 -28.55 4.93 -26.22
C VAL A 565 -27.40 4.65 -25.27
N SER A 566 -27.54 3.60 -24.48
CA SER A 566 -26.51 3.09 -23.59
C SER A 566 -25.75 1.92 -24.24
N MET A 567 -24.42 1.99 -24.19
CA MET A 567 -23.52 0.88 -24.54
C MET A 567 -22.88 0.26 -23.28
N ASN A 568 -23.52 0.41 -22.12
CA ASN A 568 -23.10 -0.12 -20.82
C ASN A 568 -21.74 0.38 -20.32
N MET A 569 -21.44 1.66 -20.57
CA MET A 569 -20.25 2.33 -20.05
C MET A 569 -20.63 3.27 -18.91
N PHE A 570 -20.26 2.89 -17.68
CA PHE A 570 -20.67 3.57 -16.45
C PHE A 570 -19.46 3.93 -15.59
N LYS A 571 -19.54 5.05 -14.87
CA LYS A 571 -18.57 5.50 -13.88
C LYS A 571 -19.28 5.81 -12.57
N MET A 572 -18.81 5.25 -11.47
CA MET A 572 -19.34 5.49 -10.12
C MET A 572 -18.21 5.34 -9.10
N SER A 573 -18.41 5.82 -7.86
CA SER A 573 -17.46 5.52 -6.78
C SER A 573 -17.38 4.01 -6.53
N PHE A 574 -16.24 3.52 -6.03
CA PHE A 574 -16.07 2.10 -5.68
C PHE A 574 -17.21 1.60 -4.77
N SER A 575 -17.53 2.38 -3.73
CA SER A 575 -18.57 2.04 -2.75
C SER A 575 -19.96 1.97 -3.37
N ASP A 576 -20.31 2.94 -4.23
CA ASP A 576 -21.61 2.97 -4.88
C ASP A 576 -21.78 1.80 -5.85
N PHE A 577 -20.71 1.45 -6.58
CA PHE A 577 -20.75 0.26 -7.43
C PHE A 577 -20.98 -1.01 -6.63
N ILE A 578 -20.25 -1.20 -5.51
CA ILE A 578 -20.43 -2.38 -4.64
C ILE A 578 -21.89 -2.49 -4.17
N ILE A 579 -22.48 -1.39 -3.72
CA ILE A 579 -23.89 -1.36 -3.29
C ILE A 579 -24.80 -1.74 -4.46
N SER A 580 -24.61 -1.09 -5.62
CA SER A 580 -25.40 -1.30 -6.83
C SER A 580 -25.40 -2.77 -7.29
N VAL A 581 -24.23 -3.40 -7.39
CA VAL A 581 -24.11 -4.76 -7.96
C VAL A 581 -24.51 -5.86 -6.98
N LYS A 582 -24.28 -5.65 -5.67
CA LYS A 582 -24.63 -6.61 -4.63
C LYS A 582 -26.13 -6.86 -4.56
N ASP A 583 -26.90 -5.77 -4.63
CA ASP A 583 -28.37 -5.78 -4.53
C ASP A 583 -29.07 -5.99 -5.88
N CYS A 584 -28.29 -6.30 -6.94
CA CYS A 584 -28.84 -6.61 -8.26
C CYS A 584 -29.62 -7.94 -8.23
N PRO A 585 -30.92 -7.94 -8.62
CA PRO A 585 -31.70 -9.16 -8.74
C PRO A 585 -31.25 -10.01 -9.94
N LEU A 586 -31.71 -11.26 -9.98
CA LEU A 586 -31.62 -12.11 -11.17
C LEU A 586 -32.75 -11.73 -12.13
N ASP A 587 -32.44 -11.61 -13.42
CA ASP A 587 -33.43 -11.49 -14.48
C ASP A 587 -34.30 -12.76 -14.58
N ASP A 588 -35.62 -12.60 -14.66
CA ASP A 588 -36.58 -13.71 -14.63
C ASP A 588 -36.43 -14.68 -15.81
N VAL A 589 -35.89 -14.24 -16.94
CA VAL A 589 -35.77 -15.03 -18.17
C VAL A 589 -34.36 -15.58 -18.35
N ARG A 590 -33.36 -14.72 -18.25
CA ARG A 590 -31.94 -15.06 -18.44
C ARG A 590 -31.35 -15.73 -17.22
N ASN A 591 -31.94 -15.52 -16.03
CA ASN A 591 -31.40 -15.95 -14.75
C ASN A 591 -29.96 -15.42 -14.55
N GLU A 592 -29.74 -14.13 -14.86
CA GLU A 592 -28.46 -13.41 -14.78
C GLU A 592 -28.65 -12.06 -14.09
N LYS A 593 -27.63 -11.57 -13.38
CA LYS A 593 -27.53 -10.23 -12.82
C LYS A 593 -26.91 -9.30 -13.86
N GLU A 594 -27.69 -8.34 -14.36
CA GLU A 594 -27.26 -7.43 -15.43
C GLU A 594 -26.84 -6.07 -14.85
N LEU A 595 -25.67 -5.57 -15.27
CA LEU A 595 -25.11 -4.30 -14.81
C LEU A 595 -26.06 -3.10 -15.05
N PRO A 596 -26.75 -2.97 -16.19
CA PRO A 596 -27.72 -1.89 -16.39
C PRO A 596 -28.86 -1.92 -15.35
N THR A 597 -29.33 -3.11 -14.98
CA THR A 597 -30.36 -3.27 -13.94
C THR A 597 -29.84 -2.86 -12.56
N ALA A 598 -28.59 -3.22 -12.23
CA ALA A 598 -27.93 -2.80 -11.00
C ALA A 598 -27.84 -1.25 -10.90
N VAL A 599 -27.41 -0.62 -11.99
CA VAL A 599 -27.27 0.85 -12.06
C VAL A 599 -28.63 1.54 -12.01
N ASP A 600 -29.62 1.06 -12.80
CA ASP A 600 -30.98 1.62 -12.81
C ASP A 600 -31.63 1.58 -11.42
N ARG A 601 -31.43 0.48 -10.68
CA ARG A 601 -31.91 0.37 -9.30
C ARG A 601 -31.23 1.38 -8.38
N TRP A 602 -29.91 1.50 -8.46
CA TRP A 602 -29.15 2.47 -7.65
C TRP A 602 -29.60 3.91 -7.92
N LEU A 603 -29.92 4.26 -9.18
CA LEU A 603 -30.44 5.60 -9.55
C LEU A 603 -31.78 5.94 -8.89
N ARG A 604 -32.65 4.94 -8.65
CA ARG A 604 -33.94 5.19 -7.96
C ARG A 604 -33.76 5.62 -6.52
N GLU A 605 -32.69 5.16 -5.88
CA GLU A 605 -32.32 5.52 -4.51
C GLU A 605 -31.43 6.79 -4.49
N ASN A 606 -30.76 7.11 -5.61
CA ASN A 606 -29.81 8.20 -5.76
C ASN A 606 -30.13 9.08 -6.98
N PRO A 607 -31.31 9.73 -7.01
CA PRO A 607 -31.72 10.55 -8.15
C PRO A 607 -30.79 11.75 -8.32
N LYS A 608 -30.48 12.11 -9.57
CA LYS A 608 -29.60 13.23 -9.95
C LYS A 608 -28.11 13.08 -9.56
N GLU A 609 -27.64 11.88 -9.27
CA GLU A 609 -26.20 11.67 -8.99
C GLU A 609 -25.40 11.33 -10.26
N MET A 610 -25.97 10.60 -11.23
CA MET A 610 -25.25 10.16 -12.43
C MET A 610 -25.40 11.14 -13.59
N ARG A 611 -24.30 11.73 -14.04
CA ARG A 611 -24.27 12.59 -15.23
C ARG A 611 -24.42 11.76 -16.52
N ALA A 612 -25.41 12.07 -17.36
CA ALA A 612 -25.51 11.48 -18.69
C ALA A 612 -24.80 12.39 -19.70
N ILE A 613 -23.57 12.03 -20.08
CA ILE A 613 -22.72 12.86 -20.96
C ILE A 613 -23.12 12.60 -22.41
N PRO A 614 -23.65 13.59 -23.14
CA PRO A 614 -23.92 13.44 -24.57
C PRO A 614 -22.63 13.14 -25.32
N PHE A 615 -22.60 12.03 -26.07
CA PHE A 615 -21.42 11.63 -26.81
C PHE A 615 -21.79 11.12 -28.20
N GLY A 616 -20.90 11.24 -29.19
CA GLY A 616 -21.19 10.79 -30.55
C GLY A 616 -19.91 10.44 -31.29
N GLY A 617 -19.96 9.39 -32.08
CA GLY A 617 -18.84 8.90 -32.87
C GLY A 617 -19.04 7.44 -33.27
N GLU A 618 -18.19 6.96 -34.17
CA GLU A 618 -18.26 5.57 -34.64
C GLU A 618 -17.88 4.60 -33.52
N PHE A 619 -18.66 3.54 -33.39
CA PHE A 619 -18.54 2.54 -32.33
C PHE A 619 -18.30 1.18 -32.97
N LEU A 620 -17.30 0.42 -32.49
CA LEU A 620 -17.07 -0.95 -32.93
C LEU A 620 -17.62 -1.95 -31.92
N ASP A 621 -18.28 -2.98 -32.40
CA ASP A 621 -18.96 -4.00 -31.59
C ASP A 621 -18.67 -5.39 -32.14
N LEU A 622 -18.22 -6.32 -31.31
CA LEU A 622 -17.92 -7.72 -31.66
C LEU A 622 -18.97 -8.70 -31.11
N THR A 623 -20.24 -8.30 -31.16
CA THR A 623 -21.33 -9.11 -30.61
C THR A 623 -21.63 -10.36 -31.46
N HIS A 624 -21.58 -10.27 -32.79
CA HIS A 624 -21.90 -11.32 -33.77
C HIS A 624 -20.74 -11.64 -34.74
N PRO A 625 -20.70 -12.85 -35.37
CA PRO A 625 -19.67 -13.22 -36.34
C PRO A 625 -19.53 -12.27 -37.53
N SER A 626 -20.64 -11.77 -38.07
CA SER A 626 -20.67 -10.79 -39.15
C SER A 626 -20.01 -9.47 -38.77
N ASP A 627 -19.96 -9.15 -37.48
CA ASP A 627 -19.35 -7.92 -37.00
C ASP A 627 -17.84 -7.97 -37.09
N PHE A 628 -17.26 -9.17 -36.98
CA PHE A 628 -15.83 -9.36 -37.09
C PHE A 628 -15.31 -8.97 -38.48
N GLU A 629 -16.03 -9.32 -39.56
CA GLU A 629 -15.68 -8.87 -40.92
C GLU A 629 -15.79 -7.34 -41.07
N PHE A 630 -16.86 -6.76 -40.52
CA PHE A 630 -17.05 -5.31 -40.52
C PHE A 630 -15.92 -4.58 -39.77
N VAL A 631 -15.55 -5.08 -38.59
CA VAL A 631 -14.49 -4.52 -37.74
C VAL A 631 -13.12 -4.67 -38.39
N ILE A 632 -12.80 -5.82 -38.99
CA ILE A 632 -11.54 -6.00 -39.75
C ILE A 632 -11.47 -4.96 -40.87
N LYS A 633 -12.51 -4.87 -41.70
CA LYS A 633 -12.52 -3.95 -42.85
C LYS A 633 -12.38 -2.47 -42.45
N LYS A 634 -12.86 -2.11 -41.25
CA LYS A 634 -12.76 -0.75 -40.71
C LYS A 634 -11.39 -0.44 -40.09
N LEU A 635 -10.65 -1.45 -39.67
CA LEU A 635 -9.33 -1.34 -39.04
C LEU A 635 -8.16 -1.64 -40.00
N GLN A 636 -8.47 -1.99 -41.25
CA GLN A 636 -7.60 -1.92 -42.43
C GLN A 636 -7.58 -0.49 -42.95
#